data_AF-A2HJ50-F1
#
_entry.id   AF-A2HJ50-F1
#
_cell.length_a   1.000
_cell.length_b   1.000
_cell.length_c   1.000
_cell.angle_alpha   90.00
_cell.angle_beta   90.00
_cell.angle_gamma   90.00
#
_symmetry.space_group_name_H-M   'P 1'
#
loop_
_entity.id
_entity.type
_entity.pdbx_description
1 polymer ?
#
loop_
_entity_poly.entity_id
_entity_poly.type
_entity_poly.pdbx_seq_one_letter_code
_entity_poly.pdbx_strand_id
1 'polypeptide(L)'
;MLLLLLQYSWWLQNQGVNGGLKGEDINWTDSYSTIQGKNTTIVVMSDGARLTHSSYSNRTDQSEFYDIFEGLPYQENSDCTNNNIGTASLQLAAGNVVNDTNPITQGIAKKATVFSYLFQTNGSLEESFLNVGCKGSNKWDVAIVQYLMTNCVDRFCRYIQPDVFSRHVLDECLYNPPADNWAHPIVVPAGTNHASDPLFSPPASWPMIFTIAGVSHRGQPLWRGAEGAGVFMCCPASAEAAIPAAGSCSDTEYISNFSSTNASAA
;
A
#
# COMPACT_ATOMS: atom_id res chain seq x y z
N MET A 1 -5.09 -30.89 25.48
CA MET A 1 -4.47 -29.55 25.47
C MET A 1 -3.94 -29.34 24.06
N LEU A 2 -4.79 -28.79 23.17
CA LEU A 2 -4.45 -28.54 21.77
C LEU A 2 -3.76 -27.17 21.73
N LEU A 3 -2.44 -27.13 21.49
CA LEU A 3 -1.76 -25.87 21.19
C LEU A 3 -2.29 -25.37 19.84
N LEU A 4 -3.24 -24.44 19.87
CA LEU A 4 -3.51 -23.54 18.76
C LEU A 4 -2.27 -22.65 18.61
N LEU A 5 -1.32 -23.08 17.79
CA LEU A 5 -0.34 -22.17 17.22
C LEU A 5 -1.15 -21.16 16.39
N LEU A 6 -1.32 -19.94 16.93
CA LEU A 6 -1.73 -18.78 16.16
C LEU A 6 -0.73 -18.67 14.99
N GLN A 7 -1.11 -19.15 13.82
CA GLN A 7 -0.31 -18.98 12.61
C GLN A 7 -0.50 -17.54 12.17
N TYR A 8 0.38 -16.66 12.64
CA TYR A 8 0.53 -15.33 12.05
C TYR A 8 0.96 -15.46 10.59
N SER A 9 0.59 -14.48 9.79
CA SER A 9 1.13 -14.39 8.44
C SER A 9 2.66 -14.36 8.48
N TRP A 10 3.30 -15.09 7.56
CA TRP A 10 4.76 -15.21 7.53
C TRP A 10 5.46 -13.85 7.43
N TRP A 11 4.83 -12.87 6.77
CA TRP A 11 5.40 -11.53 6.60
C TRP A 11 5.40 -10.70 7.89
N LEU A 12 4.54 -11.05 8.87
CA LEU A 12 4.55 -10.50 10.22
C LEU A 12 5.52 -11.24 11.14
N GLN A 13 5.42 -12.58 11.15
CA GLN A 13 6.23 -13.47 11.98
C GLN A 13 6.50 -14.78 11.23
N ASN A 14 7.66 -14.87 10.61
CA ASN A 14 8.11 -16.02 9.86
C ASN A 14 8.69 -17.07 10.80
N GLN A 15 7.98 -18.19 10.94
CA GLN A 15 8.42 -19.32 11.77
C GLN A 15 9.25 -20.36 10.99
N GLY A 16 9.60 -20.07 9.72
CA GLY A 16 10.33 -21.00 8.85
C GLY A 16 9.47 -22.12 8.23
N VAL A 17 8.15 -21.92 8.17
CA VAL A 17 7.20 -22.88 7.59
C VAL A 17 7.16 -22.74 6.07
N ASN A 18 6.81 -23.82 5.35
CA ASN A 18 6.64 -23.86 3.89
C ASN A 18 7.86 -23.37 3.07
N GLY A 19 9.07 -23.60 3.58
CA GLY A 19 10.31 -23.21 2.90
C GLY A 19 10.81 -21.81 3.25
N GLY A 20 10.13 -21.09 4.15
CA GLY A 20 10.57 -19.81 4.68
C GLY A 20 11.78 -19.92 5.60
N LEU A 21 12.43 -18.78 5.83
CA LEU A 21 13.51 -18.65 6.80
C LEU A 21 13.01 -17.91 8.04
N LYS A 22 13.25 -18.49 9.22
CA LYS A 22 12.78 -17.91 10.48
C LYS A 22 13.40 -16.52 10.70
N GLY A 23 12.56 -15.53 11.00
CA GLY A 23 12.98 -14.14 11.19
C GLY A 23 13.14 -13.32 9.90
N GLU A 24 12.93 -13.92 8.72
CA GLU A 24 12.76 -13.18 7.46
C GLU A 24 11.30 -12.69 7.38
N ASP A 25 11.01 -11.68 8.18
CA ASP A 25 9.73 -10.97 8.33
C ASP A 25 10.01 -9.49 8.68
N ILE A 26 8.97 -8.68 8.88
CA ILE A 26 9.15 -7.28 9.30
C ILE A 26 9.53 -7.12 10.78
N ASN A 27 9.84 -8.21 11.47
CA ASN A 27 10.11 -8.27 12.91
C ASN A 27 8.93 -7.74 13.74
N TRP A 28 7.68 -8.06 13.34
CA TRP A 28 6.50 -7.65 14.10
C TRP A 28 6.35 -8.51 15.34
N THR A 29 6.33 -7.87 16.51
CA THR A 29 6.19 -8.51 17.82
C THR A 29 5.01 -7.95 18.58
N ASP A 30 4.45 -8.72 19.53
CA ASP A 30 3.39 -8.25 20.42
C ASP A 30 3.80 -7.03 21.27
N SER A 31 5.10 -6.75 21.40
CA SER A 31 5.63 -5.51 21.98
C SER A 31 5.20 -4.24 21.22
N TYR A 32 4.88 -4.34 19.92
CA TYR A 32 4.25 -3.25 19.15
C TYR A 32 2.75 -3.10 19.46
N SER A 33 2.21 -3.85 20.42
CA SER A 33 0.84 -3.63 20.91
C SER A 33 0.61 -2.23 21.48
N THR A 34 1.64 -1.47 21.81
CA THR A 34 1.51 -0.07 22.25
C THR A 34 1.57 0.93 21.10
N ILE A 35 2.24 0.60 19.99
CA ILE A 35 2.45 1.48 18.82
C ILE A 35 1.64 0.92 17.65
N GLN A 36 0.36 1.28 17.61
CA GLN A 36 -0.63 0.74 16.67
C GLN A 36 -1.13 1.78 15.66
N GLY A 37 -0.43 2.91 15.51
CA GLY A 37 -0.85 4.01 14.61
C GLY A 37 -2.03 4.82 15.13
N LYS A 38 -2.25 4.89 16.45
CA LYS A 38 -3.32 5.74 17.01
C LYS A 38 -3.02 7.21 16.69
N ASN A 39 -4.04 7.96 16.26
CA ASN A 39 -3.94 9.34 15.79
C ASN A 39 -3.10 9.50 14.51
N THR A 40 -2.91 8.42 13.76
CA THR A 40 -2.34 8.46 12.41
C THR A 40 -3.46 8.18 11.41
N THR A 41 -3.47 8.90 10.31
CA THR A 41 -4.34 8.68 9.17
C THR A 41 -3.52 8.21 7.98
N ILE A 42 -3.87 7.03 7.46
CA ILE A 42 -3.24 6.44 6.28
C ILE A 42 -4.20 6.56 5.11
N VAL A 43 -3.76 7.17 4.02
CA VAL A 43 -4.51 7.19 2.76
C VAL A 43 -3.87 6.23 1.76
N VAL A 44 -4.69 5.40 1.12
CA VAL A 44 -4.26 4.68 -0.07
C VAL A 44 -4.77 5.39 -1.31
N MET A 45 -3.87 5.72 -2.22
CA MET A 45 -4.17 6.27 -3.53
C MET A 45 -3.95 5.13 -4.53
N SER A 46 -5.05 4.63 -5.13
CA SER A 46 -5.02 3.49 -6.08
C SER A 46 -6.30 3.47 -6.94
N ASP A 47 -6.81 2.28 -7.21
CA ASP A 47 -8.07 1.83 -7.80
C ASP A 47 -9.29 1.93 -6.87
N GLY A 48 -9.19 2.76 -5.82
CA GLY A 48 -10.20 2.85 -4.79
C GLY A 48 -10.20 1.66 -3.83
N ALA A 49 -10.98 1.76 -2.76
CA ALA A 49 -11.09 0.72 -1.76
C ALA A 49 -12.55 0.54 -1.34
N ARG A 50 -12.88 -0.69 -0.95
CA ARG A 50 -14.21 -1.04 -0.46
C ARG A 50 -14.51 -0.27 0.82
N LEU A 51 -15.55 0.54 0.84
CA LEU A 51 -15.79 1.49 1.94
C LEU A 51 -16.13 0.76 3.25
N THR A 52 -16.94 -0.29 3.15
CA THR A 52 -17.55 -0.99 4.29
C THR A 52 -16.80 -2.25 4.70
N HIS A 53 -15.57 -2.44 4.22
CA HIS A 53 -14.81 -3.66 4.53
C HIS A 53 -14.56 -3.81 6.04
N SER A 54 -14.85 -5.00 6.56
CA SER A 54 -14.79 -5.36 7.97
C SER A 54 -13.41 -5.11 8.60
N SER A 55 -12.33 -5.30 7.84
CA SER A 55 -10.93 -5.09 8.30
C SER A 55 -10.67 -3.68 8.83
N TYR A 56 -11.39 -2.65 8.39
CA TYR A 56 -11.19 -1.28 8.87
C TYR A 56 -12.49 -0.56 9.21
N SER A 57 -13.56 -1.34 9.38
CA SER A 57 -14.84 -0.85 9.93
C SER A 57 -14.63 0.01 11.19
N ASN A 58 -15.37 1.11 11.28
CA ASN A 58 -15.31 2.12 12.37
C ASN A 58 -14.00 2.92 12.46
N ARG A 59 -13.09 2.78 11.49
CA ARG A 59 -11.87 3.60 11.36
C ARG A 59 -11.77 4.27 9.99
N THR A 60 -12.87 4.31 9.27
CA THR A 60 -13.01 5.02 8.00
C THR A 60 -13.73 6.35 8.25
N ASP A 61 -13.30 7.39 7.54
CA ASP A 61 -14.16 8.53 7.26
C ASP A 61 -14.75 8.31 5.86
N GLN A 62 -16.05 8.04 5.77
CA GLN A 62 -16.68 7.74 4.50
C GLN A 62 -16.59 8.89 3.50
N SER A 63 -16.49 10.14 3.98
CA SER A 63 -16.31 11.30 3.11
C SER A 63 -14.93 11.37 2.45
N GLU A 64 -13.98 10.59 2.95
CA GLU A 64 -12.60 10.50 2.47
C GLU A 64 -12.33 9.20 1.69
N PHE A 65 -13.39 8.48 1.33
CA PHE A 65 -13.37 7.52 0.23
C PHE A 65 -13.87 8.28 -0.99
N TYR A 66 -12.95 8.66 -1.86
CA TYR A 66 -13.21 9.71 -2.84
C TYR A 66 -12.76 9.29 -4.25
N ASP A 67 -13.61 9.60 -5.23
CA ASP A 67 -13.30 9.50 -6.64
C ASP A 67 -12.71 10.82 -7.12
N ILE A 68 -11.41 10.82 -7.41
CA ILE A 68 -10.69 12.03 -7.85
C ILE A 68 -11.15 12.45 -9.25
N PHE A 69 -11.50 11.51 -10.12
CA PHE A 69 -11.91 11.80 -11.50
C PHE A 69 -13.23 12.55 -11.54
N GLU A 70 -14.19 12.10 -10.73
CA GLU A 70 -15.53 12.67 -10.67
C GLU A 70 -15.65 13.82 -9.66
N GLY A 71 -14.68 13.95 -8.75
CA GLY A 71 -14.74 14.94 -7.67
C GLY A 71 -15.86 14.65 -6.66
N LEU A 72 -16.23 13.39 -6.47
CA LEU A 72 -17.36 12.95 -5.65
C LEU A 72 -16.96 11.83 -4.68
N PRO A 73 -17.76 11.56 -3.63
CA PRO A 73 -17.57 10.36 -2.82
C PRO A 73 -17.52 9.11 -3.71
N TYR A 74 -16.54 8.25 -3.45
CA TYR A 74 -16.34 7.01 -4.19
C TYR A 74 -17.59 6.14 -4.09
N GLN A 75 -18.07 5.70 -5.25
CA GLN A 75 -19.10 4.67 -5.35
C GLN A 75 -18.43 3.37 -5.75
N GLU A 76 -18.69 2.31 -4.99
CA GLU A 76 -18.05 1.01 -5.23
C GLU A 76 -18.27 0.55 -6.68
N ASN A 77 -17.16 0.36 -7.39
CA ASN A 77 -17.19 -0.12 -8.78
C ASN A 77 -17.71 -1.56 -8.84
N SER A 78 -18.42 -1.91 -9.92
CA SER A 78 -18.90 -3.26 -10.18
C SER A 78 -17.79 -4.25 -10.55
N ASP A 79 -16.62 -3.77 -11.01
CA ASP A 79 -15.45 -4.61 -11.30
C ASP A 79 -14.52 -4.73 -10.07
N CYS A 80 -15.02 -5.38 -9.03
CA CYS A 80 -14.28 -5.62 -7.79
C CYS A 80 -13.07 -6.54 -7.99
N THR A 81 -13.10 -7.45 -8.97
CA THR A 81 -11.98 -8.37 -9.21
C THR A 81 -10.72 -7.65 -9.72
N ASN A 82 -10.90 -6.60 -10.52
CA ASN A 82 -9.77 -5.83 -11.04
C ASN A 82 -9.43 -4.60 -10.19
N ASN A 83 -10.37 -4.08 -9.41
CA ASN A 83 -10.15 -2.94 -8.50
C ASN A 83 -10.04 -3.42 -7.05
N ASN A 84 -8.90 -4.02 -6.71
CA ASN A 84 -8.67 -4.64 -5.41
C ASN A 84 -7.40 -4.14 -4.70
N ILE A 85 -6.54 -3.37 -5.36
CA ILE A 85 -5.24 -2.97 -4.81
C ILE A 85 -5.43 -2.05 -3.60
N GLY A 86 -6.35 -1.09 -3.67
CA GLY A 86 -6.62 -0.15 -2.58
C GLY A 86 -7.12 -0.87 -1.34
N THR A 87 -8.10 -1.77 -1.51
CA THR A 87 -8.67 -2.57 -0.41
C THR A 87 -7.61 -3.47 0.23
N ALA A 88 -6.84 -4.19 -0.58
CA ALA A 88 -5.76 -5.06 -0.09
C ALA A 88 -4.66 -4.28 0.64
N SER A 89 -4.24 -3.14 0.07
CA SER A 89 -3.21 -2.28 0.67
C SER A 89 -3.66 -1.71 2.01
N LEU A 90 -4.90 -1.23 2.12
CA LEU A 90 -5.44 -0.74 3.40
C LEU A 90 -5.49 -1.82 4.47
N GLN A 91 -5.81 -3.05 4.10
CA GLN A 91 -5.83 -4.15 5.06
C GLN A 91 -4.41 -4.51 5.54
N LEU A 92 -3.39 -4.54 4.68
CA LEU A 92 -2.01 -4.79 5.12
C LEU A 92 -1.47 -3.65 5.97
N ALA A 93 -1.74 -2.39 5.57
CA ALA A 93 -1.26 -1.23 6.30
C ALA A 93 -1.94 -1.09 7.67
N ALA A 94 -3.26 -1.27 7.74
CA ALA A 94 -4.05 -0.85 8.89
C ALA A 94 -5.21 -1.79 9.23
N GLY A 95 -5.30 -3.00 8.68
CA GLY A 95 -6.38 -3.95 8.96
C GLY A 95 -6.43 -4.43 10.41
N ASN A 96 -7.63 -4.56 10.95
CA ASN A 96 -7.92 -5.25 12.20
C ASN A 96 -8.03 -6.76 11.97
N VAL A 97 -7.72 -7.52 13.01
CA VAL A 97 -8.09 -8.93 13.10
C VAL A 97 -9.62 -9.02 13.12
N VAL A 98 -10.22 -9.59 12.08
CA VAL A 98 -11.68 -9.75 12.00
C VAL A 98 -12.15 -10.97 12.81
N ASN A 99 -11.27 -11.95 13.05
CA ASN A 99 -11.53 -13.09 13.94
C ASN A 99 -10.23 -13.54 14.64
N ASP A 100 -10.27 -13.73 15.96
CA ASP A 100 -9.14 -14.20 16.79
C ASP A 100 -8.60 -15.60 16.36
N THR A 101 -9.35 -16.31 15.53
CA THR A 101 -8.97 -17.61 14.97
C THR A 101 -8.16 -17.51 13.67
N ASN A 102 -8.02 -16.32 13.07
CA ASN A 102 -7.29 -16.13 11.82
C ASN A 102 -6.46 -14.82 11.84
N PRO A 103 -5.37 -14.75 12.62
CA PRO A 103 -4.48 -13.58 12.73
C PRO A 103 -3.70 -13.26 11.43
N ILE A 104 -3.91 -14.06 10.38
CA ILE A 104 -3.30 -13.95 9.06
C ILE A 104 -3.66 -12.62 8.37
N THR A 105 -4.74 -11.95 8.77
CA THR A 105 -5.25 -10.74 8.13
C THR A 105 -5.09 -9.47 8.98
N GLN A 106 -4.14 -9.46 9.90
CA GLN A 106 -3.80 -8.24 10.65
C GLN A 106 -2.92 -7.30 9.82
N GLY A 107 -3.19 -6.00 9.88
CA GLY A 107 -2.29 -4.95 9.42
C GLY A 107 -1.44 -4.32 10.54
N ILE A 108 -0.47 -3.50 10.15
CA ILE A 108 0.54 -2.96 11.08
C ILE A 108 -0.02 -1.88 11.99
N ALA A 109 -0.64 -0.86 11.39
CA ALA A 109 -1.19 0.32 12.06
C ALA A 109 -2.69 0.15 12.36
N LYS A 110 -3.05 -0.90 13.12
CA LYS A 110 -4.45 -1.30 13.34
C LYS A 110 -5.36 -0.28 14.05
N LYS A 111 -4.81 0.79 14.62
CA LYS A 111 -5.57 1.91 15.21
C LYS A 111 -5.52 3.18 14.37
N ALA A 112 -4.90 3.15 13.19
CA ALA A 112 -4.94 4.25 12.26
C ALA A 112 -6.35 4.44 11.68
N THR A 113 -6.69 5.69 11.41
CA THR A 113 -7.81 6.05 10.52
C THR A 113 -7.37 5.77 9.09
N VAL A 114 -8.28 5.31 8.24
CA VAL A 114 -7.96 4.99 6.83
C VAL A 114 -8.84 5.74 5.86
N PHE A 115 -8.22 6.25 4.81
CA PHE A 115 -8.85 6.91 3.65
C PHE A 115 -8.48 6.17 2.36
N SER A 116 -9.24 6.43 1.30
CA SER A 116 -8.95 5.88 -0.02
C SER A 116 -9.31 6.85 -1.12
N TYR A 117 -8.35 7.15 -1.99
CA TYR A 117 -8.59 7.95 -3.19
C TYR A 117 -8.48 7.07 -4.43
N LEU A 118 -9.58 6.95 -5.17
CA LEU A 118 -9.58 6.42 -6.52
C LEU A 118 -8.94 7.47 -7.43
N PHE A 119 -7.75 7.18 -7.94
CA PHE A 119 -7.02 8.06 -8.87
C PHE A 119 -6.49 7.31 -10.10
N GLN A 120 -6.60 5.98 -10.12
CA GLN A 120 -6.29 5.17 -11.30
C GLN A 120 -7.32 4.05 -11.44
N THR A 121 -7.53 3.54 -12.65
CA THR A 121 -8.28 2.31 -12.89
C THR A 121 -7.44 1.38 -13.75
N ASN A 122 -7.62 0.07 -13.61
CA ASN A 122 -6.83 -0.91 -14.36
C ASN A 122 -6.87 -0.61 -15.88
N GLY A 123 -5.75 -0.13 -16.42
CA GLY A 123 -5.50 0.07 -17.85
C GLY A 123 -6.32 1.15 -18.57
N SER A 124 -6.99 2.07 -17.86
CA SER A 124 -7.96 2.98 -18.49
C SER A 124 -7.78 4.45 -18.16
N LEU A 125 -7.64 4.82 -16.89
CA LEU A 125 -7.54 6.21 -16.45
C LEU A 125 -6.49 6.32 -15.33
N GLU A 126 -5.70 7.38 -15.37
CA GLU A 126 -4.82 7.80 -14.28
C GLU A 126 -4.89 9.32 -14.19
N GLU A 127 -5.11 9.83 -12.98
CA GLU A 127 -5.11 11.26 -12.70
C GLU A 127 -3.72 11.72 -12.24
N SER A 128 -3.42 13.01 -12.43
CA SER A 128 -2.15 13.58 -12.00
C SER A 128 -1.92 13.36 -10.51
N PHE A 129 -0.72 12.88 -10.15
CA PHE A 129 -0.35 12.73 -8.74
C PHE A 129 -0.51 14.03 -7.96
N LEU A 130 -0.27 15.19 -8.56
CA LEU A 130 -0.45 16.47 -7.89
C LEU A 130 -1.89 16.66 -7.39
N ASN A 131 -2.87 16.26 -8.21
CA ASN A 131 -4.28 16.41 -7.89
C ASN A 131 -4.67 15.50 -6.72
N VAL A 132 -4.22 14.25 -6.71
CA VAL A 132 -4.53 13.32 -5.61
C VAL A 132 -3.66 13.53 -4.37
N GLY A 133 -2.39 13.87 -4.54
CA GLY A 133 -1.41 14.12 -3.49
C GLY A 133 -1.63 15.43 -2.75
N CYS A 134 -2.11 16.49 -3.41
CA CYS A 134 -2.55 17.68 -2.68
C CYS A 134 -3.99 17.56 -2.14
N LYS A 135 -4.77 16.58 -2.60
CA LYS A 135 -6.14 16.39 -2.12
C LYS A 135 -6.11 16.01 -0.64
N GLY A 136 -6.70 16.88 0.17
CA GLY A 136 -6.87 16.61 1.60
C GLY A 136 -5.56 16.35 2.33
N SER A 137 -4.41 16.88 1.86
CA SER A 137 -3.12 16.66 2.49
C SER A 137 -3.08 17.13 3.95
N ASN A 138 -3.95 18.05 4.33
CA ASN A 138 -4.17 18.46 5.72
C ASN A 138 -4.98 17.46 6.57
N LYS A 139 -5.42 16.33 6.01
CA LYS A 139 -6.30 15.35 6.67
C LYS A 139 -5.65 13.97 6.84
N TRP A 140 -4.58 13.69 6.10
CA TRP A 140 -3.88 12.40 6.16
C TRP A 140 -2.41 12.60 6.50
N ASP A 141 -1.80 11.62 7.17
CA ASP A 141 -0.41 11.71 7.67
C ASP A 141 0.56 10.94 6.78
N VAL A 142 0.13 9.79 6.24
CA VAL A 142 0.94 8.90 5.38
C VAL A 142 0.14 8.53 4.14
N ALA A 143 0.77 8.61 2.97
CA ALA A 143 0.17 8.15 1.72
C ALA A 143 0.86 6.89 1.22
N ILE A 144 0.07 5.90 0.82
CA ILE A 144 0.52 4.71 0.10
C ILE A 144 -0.03 4.85 -1.32
N VAL A 145 0.86 5.07 -2.27
CA VAL A 145 0.48 5.39 -3.66
C VAL A 145 0.87 4.21 -4.51
N GLN A 146 -0.13 3.48 -4.98
CA GLN A 146 0.06 2.26 -5.75
C GLN A 146 -0.10 2.63 -7.22
N TYR A 147 0.96 2.51 -8.03
CA TYR A 147 0.93 2.82 -9.45
C TYR A 147 0.89 1.55 -10.30
N LEU A 148 -0.02 1.51 -11.28
CA LEU A 148 -0.15 0.40 -12.22
C LEU A 148 0.34 0.71 -13.64
N MET A 149 0.55 1.98 -14.00
CA MET A 149 0.85 2.32 -15.39
C MET A 149 2.36 2.36 -15.67
N THR A 150 2.84 1.33 -16.36
CA THR A 150 4.21 1.23 -16.87
C THR A 150 4.22 1.23 -18.38
N ASN A 151 5.07 2.05 -19.00
CA ASN A 151 5.40 1.95 -20.41
C ASN A 151 6.60 1.00 -20.56
N CYS A 152 6.36 -0.18 -21.15
CA CYS A 152 7.36 -1.20 -21.33
C CYS A 152 7.78 -1.32 -22.80
N VAL A 153 9.09 -1.24 -23.03
CA VAL A 153 9.72 -1.62 -24.31
C VAL A 153 10.64 -2.81 -24.03
N ASP A 154 10.28 -3.97 -24.58
CA ASP A 154 10.92 -5.27 -24.30
C ASP A 154 10.99 -5.62 -22.80
N ARG A 155 12.20 -5.63 -22.22
CA ARG A 155 12.47 -5.90 -20.81
C ARG A 155 12.66 -4.63 -20.01
N PHE A 156 12.38 -3.46 -20.56
CA PHE A 156 12.56 -2.18 -19.88
C PHE A 156 11.21 -1.53 -19.67
N CYS A 157 10.72 -1.58 -18.45
CA CYS A 157 9.53 -0.87 -18.03
C CYS A 157 9.91 0.43 -17.33
N ARG A 158 9.27 1.53 -17.72
CA ARG A 158 9.37 2.84 -17.07
C ARG A 158 8.00 3.25 -16.57
N TYR A 159 7.94 3.82 -15.39
CA TYR A 159 6.73 4.52 -14.98
C TYR A 159 6.51 5.73 -15.88
N ILE A 160 5.27 5.94 -16.31
CA ILE A 160 4.94 7.15 -17.05
C ILE A 160 5.05 8.31 -16.06
N GLN A 161 5.82 9.33 -16.44
CA GLN A 161 6.01 10.50 -15.60
C GLN A 161 4.68 11.23 -15.44
N PRO A 162 4.16 11.39 -14.20
CA PRO A 162 3.16 12.41 -13.95
C PRO A 162 3.86 13.77 -14.07
N ASP A 163 3.13 14.76 -14.60
CA ASP A 163 3.62 16.02 -15.16
C ASP A 163 4.81 16.70 -14.45
N VAL A 164 5.58 17.50 -15.19
CA VAL A 164 6.64 18.36 -14.62
C VAL A 164 6.01 19.36 -13.65
N PHE A 165 6.33 19.26 -12.36
CA PHE A 165 5.67 20.06 -11.32
C PHE A 165 6.30 21.41 -11.03
N SER A 166 5.46 22.34 -10.58
CA SER A 166 5.90 23.53 -9.87
C SER A 166 6.26 23.18 -8.44
N ARG A 167 7.54 23.34 -8.08
CA ARG A 167 8.03 23.18 -6.70
C ARG A 167 7.20 23.96 -5.68
N HIS A 168 6.70 25.14 -6.07
CA HIS A 168 5.88 25.98 -5.20
C HIS A 168 4.59 25.28 -4.73
N VAL A 169 3.91 24.56 -5.62
CA VAL A 169 2.65 23.86 -5.27
C VAL A 169 2.93 22.69 -4.34
N LEU A 170 4.01 21.95 -4.59
CA LEU A 170 4.43 20.85 -3.71
C LEU A 170 4.87 21.36 -2.34
N ASP A 171 5.59 22.50 -2.30
CA ASP A 171 6.00 23.15 -1.07
C ASP A 171 4.77 23.57 -0.24
N GLU A 172 3.70 24.07 -0.85
CA GLU A 172 2.49 24.48 -0.13
C GLU A 172 1.64 23.30 0.35
N CYS A 173 1.48 22.26 -0.47
CA CYS A 173 0.52 21.19 -0.16
C CYS A 173 1.13 19.96 0.53
N LEU A 174 2.40 19.62 0.26
CA LEU A 174 3.04 18.39 0.74
C LEU A 174 4.24 18.64 1.69
N TYR A 175 5.03 19.69 1.46
CA TYR A 175 6.29 19.87 2.20
C TYR A 175 6.23 20.88 3.34
N ASN A 176 5.49 21.98 3.19
CA ASN A 176 5.30 23.01 4.22
C ASN A 176 3.80 23.35 4.41
N PRO A 177 2.95 22.35 4.73
CA PRO A 177 1.57 22.64 5.07
C PRO A 177 1.47 23.61 6.26
N PRO A 178 0.41 24.43 6.37
CA PRO A 178 0.23 25.38 7.49
C PRO A 178 0.34 24.70 8.86
N ALA A 179 0.82 25.47 9.86
CA ALA A 179 1.38 25.02 11.13
C ALA A 179 0.68 23.84 11.84
N ASP A 180 1.51 22.94 12.39
CA ASP A 180 1.24 21.64 13.04
C ASP A 180 1.27 20.39 12.14
N ASN A 181 1.50 20.56 10.84
CA ASN A 181 1.47 19.45 9.88
C ASN A 181 2.90 19.10 9.40
N TRP A 182 3.29 17.82 9.52
CA TRP A 182 4.63 17.35 9.16
C TRP A 182 4.75 17.10 7.66
N ALA A 183 5.98 17.02 7.13
CA ALA A 183 6.18 16.63 5.74
C ALA A 183 5.62 15.21 5.51
N HIS A 184 4.72 15.05 4.54
CA HIS A 184 3.99 13.81 4.36
C HIS A 184 4.82 12.71 3.66
N PRO A 185 5.11 11.57 4.30
CA PRO A 185 5.78 10.45 3.67
C PRO A 185 4.83 9.83 2.63
N ILE A 186 5.40 9.59 1.45
CA ILE A 186 4.71 8.93 0.35
C ILE A 186 5.43 7.63 0.08
N VAL A 187 4.75 6.51 0.30
CA VAL A 187 5.28 5.17 0.09
C VAL A 187 4.79 4.65 -1.25
N VAL A 188 5.71 4.19 -2.10
CA VAL A 188 5.40 3.75 -3.47
C VAL A 188 6.06 2.40 -3.75
N PRO A 189 5.41 1.50 -4.51
CA PRO A 189 6.03 0.27 -4.93
C PRO A 189 7.16 0.55 -5.94
N ALA A 190 8.26 -0.19 -5.86
CA ALA A 190 9.34 -0.12 -6.85
C ALA A 190 8.94 -0.68 -8.23
N GLY A 191 7.86 -1.45 -8.28
CA GLY A 191 7.31 -2.04 -9.48
C GLY A 191 7.69 -3.49 -9.71
N THR A 192 6.99 -4.10 -10.66
CA THR A 192 7.23 -5.49 -11.09
C THR A 192 7.59 -5.53 -12.57
N ASN A 193 8.29 -6.58 -13.00
CA ASN A 193 8.71 -6.81 -14.38
C ASN A 193 9.80 -5.85 -14.89
N HIS A 194 11.00 -5.97 -14.32
CA HIS A 194 12.22 -5.40 -14.92
C HIS A 194 12.25 -3.87 -14.96
N ALA A 195 11.69 -3.20 -13.94
CA ALA A 195 11.72 -1.76 -13.88
C ALA A 195 13.19 -1.29 -13.88
N SER A 196 13.54 -0.52 -14.90
CA SER A 196 14.79 0.24 -14.96
C SER A 196 14.85 1.17 -13.74
N ASP A 197 16.04 1.36 -13.16
CA ASP A 197 16.32 2.12 -11.93
C ASP A 197 15.20 3.09 -11.55
N PRO A 198 14.55 2.94 -10.38
CA PRO A 198 13.51 3.85 -9.92
C PRO A 198 13.92 5.32 -9.99
N LEU A 199 15.22 5.63 -10.00
CA LEU A 199 15.72 6.98 -10.24
C LEU A 199 15.21 7.61 -11.55
N PHE A 200 14.92 6.80 -12.59
CA PHE A 200 14.35 7.24 -13.87
C PHE A 200 12.83 7.03 -13.98
N SER A 201 12.21 6.51 -12.93
CA SER A 201 10.77 6.29 -12.82
C SER A 201 10.23 7.18 -11.70
N PRO A 202 9.51 8.26 -12.02
CA PRO A 202 8.78 9.02 -11.00
C PRO A 202 7.88 8.03 -10.26
N PRO A 203 7.89 7.98 -8.92
CA PRO A 203 8.04 9.12 -8.01
C PRO A 203 9.40 9.20 -7.25
N ALA A 204 10.36 8.29 -7.47
CA ALA A 204 11.56 8.17 -6.61
C ALA A 204 12.51 9.39 -6.61
N SER A 205 12.40 10.28 -7.61
CA SER A 205 13.15 11.54 -7.68
C SER A 205 12.53 12.69 -6.85
N TRP A 206 11.34 12.50 -6.30
CA TRP A 206 10.69 13.53 -5.47
C TRP A 206 11.10 13.38 -4.01
N PRO A 207 11.34 14.48 -3.28
CA PRO A 207 11.64 14.39 -1.86
C PRO A 207 10.46 13.80 -1.08
N MET A 208 10.78 13.09 0.02
CA MET A 208 9.82 12.38 0.90
C MET A 208 9.13 11.15 0.29
N ILE A 209 9.67 10.63 -0.81
CA ILE A 209 9.19 9.39 -1.42
C ILE A 209 10.06 8.21 -0.99
N PHE A 210 9.38 7.20 -0.46
CA PHE A 210 9.97 5.95 -0.02
C PHE A 210 9.58 4.85 -1.00
N THR A 211 10.46 4.58 -1.96
CA THR A 211 10.26 3.50 -2.93
C THR A 211 10.64 2.16 -2.33
N ILE A 212 9.68 1.23 -2.30
CA ILE A 212 9.80 -0.06 -1.60
C ILE A 212 9.88 -1.21 -2.60
N ALA A 213 10.99 -1.94 -2.56
CA ALA A 213 11.16 -3.17 -3.31
C ALA A 213 10.62 -4.39 -2.53
N GLY A 214 10.37 -5.47 -3.25
CA GLY A 214 9.86 -6.71 -2.66
C GLY A 214 10.96 -7.73 -2.40
N VAL A 215 10.84 -8.46 -1.29
CA VAL A 215 11.64 -9.65 -0.97
C VAL A 215 10.75 -10.83 -0.56
N SER A 216 11.16 -12.04 -0.88
CA SER A 216 10.41 -13.24 -0.54
C SER A 216 10.50 -13.57 0.96
N HIS A 217 9.69 -14.53 1.40
CA HIS A 217 9.74 -15.19 2.72
C HIS A 217 11.07 -15.86 3.11
N ARG A 218 12.12 -15.68 2.29
CA ARG A 218 13.49 -16.15 2.49
C ARG A 218 14.53 -15.02 2.36
N GLY A 219 14.09 -13.76 2.29
CA GLY A 219 14.98 -12.60 2.07
C GLY A 219 15.56 -12.53 0.65
N GLN A 220 14.99 -13.27 -0.30
CA GLN A 220 15.49 -13.29 -1.69
C GLN A 220 14.79 -12.21 -2.52
N PRO A 221 15.48 -11.56 -3.47
CA PRO A 221 14.84 -10.64 -4.40
C PRO A 221 13.79 -11.38 -5.24
N LEU A 222 12.69 -10.69 -5.57
CA LEU A 222 11.64 -11.27 -6.40
C LEU A 222 12.15 -11.57 -7.82
N TRP A 223 11.58 -12.61 -8.43
CA TRP A 223 11.73 -12.82 -9.87
C TRP A 223 11.21 -11.59 -10.63
N ARG A 224 12.10 -10.88 -11.31
CA ARG A 224 11.84 -9.58 -11.98
C ARG A 224 11.50 -8.42 -11.04
N GLY A 225 12.03 -8.45 -9.81
CA GLY A 225 12.02 -7.30 -8.92
C GLY A 225 12.74 -6.10 -9.53
N ALA A 226 12.34 -4.90 -9.13
CA ALA A 226 13.00 -3.66 -9.49
C ALA A 226 14.30 -3.49 -8.67
N GLU A 227 15.35 -2.98 -9.31
CA GLU A 227 16.65 -2.68 -8.71
C GLU A 227 17.07 -1.25 -9.09
N GLY A 228 17.78 -0.54 -8.22
CA GLY A 228 18.33 0.78 -8.56
C GLY A 228 18.62 1.67 -7.35
N ALA A 229 19.31 2.79 -7.60
CA ALA A 229 19.70 3.73 -6.54
C ALA A 229 18.50 4.48 -5.93
N GLY A 230 17.35 4.50 -6.62
CA GLY A 230 16.10 5.07 -6.09
C GLY A 230 15.34 4.17 -5.11
N VAL A 231 15.74 2.91 -4.91
CA VAL A 231 15.10 2.03 -3.91
C VAL A 231 15.53 2.45 -2.50
N PHE A 232 14.56 2.76 -1.64
CA PHE A 232 14.83 3.16 -0.26
C PHE A 232 15.03 1.96 0.67
N MET A 233 14.12 0.98 0.59
CA MET A 233 14.17 -0.25 1.39
C MET A 233 13.43 -1.40 0.70
N CYS A 234 13.55 -2.58 1.28
CA CYS A 234 12.81 -3.77 0.85
C CYS A 234 11.86 -4.24 1.96
N CYS A 235 10.67 -4.69 1.57
CA CYS A 235 9.68 -5.29 2.47
C CYS A 235 9.21 -6.64 1.90
N PRO A 236 8.60 -7.50 2.74
CA PRO A 236 7.99 -8.74 2.28
C PRO A 236 7.07 -8.57 1.08
N ALA A 237 7.16 -9.49 0.13
CA ALA A 237 6.24 -9.59 -1.00
C ALA A 237 5.94 -11.05 -1.28
N SER A 238 4.81 -11.27 -1.96
CA SER A 238 4.45 -12.60 -2.43
C SER A 238 5.44 -13.10 -3.47
N ALA A 239 5.99 -14.29 -3.22
CA ALA A 239 6.82 -15.05 -4.14
C ALA A 239 6.30 -16.50 -4.17
N GLU A 240 7.04 -17.45 -3.60
CA GLU A 240 6.57 -18.83 -3.40
C GLU A 240 5.60 -18.94 -2.20
N ALA A 241 5.62 -17.97 -1.29
CA ALA A 241 4.69 -17.86 -0.18
C ALA A 241 3.73 -16.69 -0.41
N ALA A 242 2.43 -16.96 -0.26
CA ALA A 242 1.39 -15.98 -0.50
C ALA A 242 1.27 -14.95 0.63
N ILE A 243 0.90 -13.72 0.28
CA ILE A 243 0.51 -12.68 1.25
C ILE A 243 -1.01 -12.50 1.13
N PRO A 244 -1.82 -13.07 2.03
CA PRO A 244 -3.26 -12.87 2.00
C PRO A 244 -3.63 -11.43 2.39
N ALA A 245 -4.69 -10.92 1.78
CA ALA A 245 -5.19 -9.58 2.05
C ALA A 245 -6.72 -9.48 1.90
N ALA A 246 -7.32 -8.33 2.23
CA ALA A 246 -8.75 -8.08 1.98
C ALA A 246 -9.07 -8.07 0.47
N GLY A 247 -10.26 -8.56 0.14
CA GLY A 247 -10.87 -8.47 -1.19
C GLY A 247 -11.91 -7.35 -1.26
N SER A 248 -12.21 -6.84 -2.44
CA SER A 248 -13.13 -5.71 -2.64
C SER A 248 -14.54 -6.12 -3.08
N CYS A 249 -14.81 -7.39 -3.37
CA CYS A 249 -16.11 -7.88 -3.84
C CYS A 249 -17.15 -8.04 -2.73
N SER A 250 -16.75 -8.10 -1.45
CA SER A 250 -17.69 -8.07 -0.33
C SER A 250 -17.04 -7.54 0.95
N ASP A 251 -17.83 -7.16 1.95
CA ASP A 251 -17.34 -6.55 3.20
C ASP A 251 -16.45 -7.48 4.03
N THR A 252 -16.42 -8.76 3.70
CA THR A 252 -15.70 -9.80 4.43
C THR A 252 -14.83 -10.66 3.52
N GLU A 253 -14.65 -10.25 2.26
CA GLU A 253 -13.85 -11.02 1.31
C GLU A 253 -12.37 -10.95 1.67
N TYR A 254 -11.67 -12.07 1.47
CA TYR A 254 -10.22 -12.12 1.53
C TYR A 254 -9.70 -12.79 0.28
N ILE A 255 -8.64 -12.21 -0.29
CA ILE A 255 -7.86 -12.83 -1.36
C ILE A 255 -6.73 -13.64 -0.75
N SER A 256 -6.48 -14.81 -1.33
CA SER A 256 -5.44 -15.72 -0.86
C SER A 256 -4.03 -15.20 -1.11
N ASN A 257 -3.87 -14.28 -2.07
CA ASN A 257 -2.57 -13.75 -2.45
C ASN A 257 -2.66 -12.36 -3.09
N PHE A 258 -2.17 -11.35 -2.38
CA PHE A 258 -1.86 -10.02 -2.91
C PHE A 258 -0.42 -10.03 -3.40
N SER A 259 -0.28 -10.29 -4.70
CA SER A 259 1.02 -10.34 -5.37
C SER A 259 1.53 -8.96 -5.75
N SER A 260 2.83 -8.86 -6.06
CA SER A 260 3.60 -7.66 -6.45
C SER A 260 4.24 -6.86 -5.30
N THR A 261 5.07 -5.90 -5.67
CA THR A 261 5.64 -4.88 -4.78
C THR A 261 4.59 -3.98 -4.14
N ASN A 262 3.34 -4.02 -4.59
CA ASN A 262 2.25 -3.26 -3.97
C ASN A 262 2.00 -3.73 -2.54
N ALA A 263 2.11 -5.04 -2.29
CA ALA A 263 2.05 -5.61 -0.94
C ALA A 263 3.21 -5.19 -0.06
N SER A 264 4.37 -4.87 -0.64
CA SER A 264 5.55 -4.42 0.09
C SER A 264 5.48 -2.93 0.45
N ALA A 265 4.85 -2.11 -0.40
CA ALA A 265 4.62 -0.70 -0.14
C ALA A 265 3.48 -0.45 0.87
N ALA A 266 2.58 -1.42 1.05
CA ALA A 266 1.49 -1.40 2.02
C ALA A 266 1.98 -1.74 3.43
#